data_AF-A0A934PLF5-F1
#
_entry.id   AF-A0A934PLF5-F1
#
_cell.length_a   1.000
_cell.length_b   1.000
_cell.length_c   1.000
_cell.angle_alpha   90.00
_cell.angle_beta   90.00
_cell.angle_gamma   90.00
#
_symmetry.space_group_name_H-M   'P 1'
#
loop_
_entity.id
_entity.type
_entity.pdbx_description
1 polymer ?
#
loop_
_entity_poly.entity_id
_entity_poly.type
_entity_poly.pdbx_seq_one_letter_code
_entity_poly.pdbx_strand_id
1 'polypeptide(L)'
;MKNINLYMLRSSLTSLFTLFVLLTSCSSDDGGEAYTGAPIIESVMPSGYNEDGSLKPLEPVIKVDPNNYYVIHGKGFSSVQKIYFNDYDTYFRSTFVTDTDIIVMVDENTPYADTSNQLKIVTEKGTVVYDLIVAPPAPTINWFNSINALAGEVVTVSGKYFLDPIVKVGTTDAVVISSTLTEIKFTMPTNSTNKLISVTNITGTATSKMAVGSALYDDIIQGDAGHWTWDGSAFTTDFTEDKAQGNLSIKLVFPGWGGADMKFNAKDVSMYKSFTVKVKSVSENPDAKLTFVFGGWAYQIQKAITSQWTVIEIPFSTIGNPTSFDQLTFQESGNFGGNTILLDEMGFVLK
;
A
#
# COMPACT_ATOMS: atom_id res chain seq x y z
N MET A 1 -8.73 99.76 -28.38
CA MET A 1 -7.51 99.12 -27.85
C MET A 1 -7.65 97.61 -28.03
N LYS A 2 -6.73 97.05 -28.84
CA LYS A 2 -6.34 95.65 -29.09
C LYS A 2 -7.41 94.55 -29.32
N ASN A 3 -7.56 94.21 -30.61
CA ASN A 3 -8.07 92.94 -31.12
C ASN A 3 -7.10 91.78 -30.77
N ILE A 4 -7.62 90.67 -30.25
CA ILE A 4 -6.87 89.41 -30.08
C ILE A 4 -7.01 88.58 -31.35
N ASN A 5 -5.87 88.13 -31.88
CA ASN A 5 -5.72 87.46 -33.16
C ASN A 5 -5.93 85.94 -33.02
N LEU A 6 -6.79 85.39 -33.87
CA LEU A 6 -7.32 84.01 -33.85
C LEU A 6 -6.44 83.04 -34.66
N TYR A 7 -5.19 82.80 -34.25
CA TYR A 7 -4.24 81.99 -35.06
C TYR A 7 -3.50 80.85 -34.33
N MET A 8 -3.90 80.44 -33.12
CA MET A 8 -3.27 79.29 -32.43
C MET A 8 -4.20 78.12 -32.07
N LEU A 9 -5.42 78.06 -32.64
CA LEU A 9 -6.39 77.00 -32.35
C LEU A 9 -6.70 76.10 -33.56
N ARG A 10 -5.73 75.84 -34.43
CA ARG A 10 -5.90 74.95 -35.61
C ARG A 10 -4.85 73.86 -35.79
N SER A 11 -3.89 73.71 -34.86
CA SER A 11 -2.86 72.66 -34.95
C SER A 11 -3.06 71.47 -33.99
N SER A 12 -4.16 71.45 -33.23
CA SER A 12 -4.39 70.45 -32.16
C SER A 12 -5.68 69.67 -32.33
N LEU A 13 -6.24 69.62 -33.54
CA LEU A 13 -7.51 68.89 -33.81
C LEU A 13 -7.40 67.85 -34.94
N THR A 14 -6.25 67.75 -35.61
CA THR A 14 -5.98 66.79 -36.69
C THR A 14 -5.00 65.69 -36.30
N SER A 15 -4.83 65.41 -35.01
CA SER A 15 -4.10 64.23 -34.50
C SER A 15 -4.95 63.31 -33.61
N LEU A 16 -6.26 63.58 -33.46
CA LEU A 16 -7.15 62.78 -32.63
C LEU A 16 -8.10 61.87 -33.43
N PHE A 17 -8.09 61.96 -34.77
CA PHE A 17 -9.01 61.22 -35.64
C PHE A 17 -8.41 59.97 -36.32
N THR A 18 -7.12 59.69 -36.12
CA THR A 18 -6.40 58.54 -36.71
C THR A 18 -6.03 57.44 -35.72
N LEU A 19 -6.50 57.51 -34.47
CA LEU A 19 -6.30 56.47 -33.44
C LEU A 19 -7.61 55.74 -33.07
N PHE A 20 -8.64 55.82 -33.90
CA PHE A 20 -9.97 55.21 -33.62
C PHE A 20 -10.30 53.98 -34.48
N VAL A 21 -9.35 53.45 -35.26
CA VAL A 21 -9.63 52.36 -36.24
C VAL A 21 -8.89 51.04 -35.93
N LEU A 22 -8.32 50.87 -34.72
CA LEU A 22 -7.64 49.61 -34.35
C LEU A 22 -8.17 48.93 -33.07
N LEU A 23 -9.38 49.27 -32.63
CA LEU A 23 -10.07 48.53 -31.57
C LEU A 23 -11.22 47.70 -32.15
N THR A 24 -10.92 46.85 -33.13
CA THR A 24 -11.70 45.61 -33.31
C THR A 24 -11.24 44.63 -32.24
N SER A 25 -11.63 44.89 -31.00
CA SER A 25 -11.68 43.84 -30.00
C SER A 25 -12.70 42.83 -30.51
N CYS A 26 -12.33 41.55 -30.58
CA CYS A 26 -13.30 40.47 -30.69
C CYS A 26 -14.40 40.76 -29.66
N SER A 27 -15.64 40.92 -30.12
CA SER A 27 -16.80 40.72 -29.26
C SER A 27 -16.68 39.30 -28.74
N SER A 28 -16.62 39.15 -27.42
CA SER A 28 -16.84 37.86 -26.79
C SER A 28 -18.19 37.36 -27.28
N ASP A 29 -18.17 36.39 -28.19
CA ASP A 29 -19.36 35.66 -28.60
C ASP A 29 -19.62 34.61 -27.50
N ASP A 30 -19.89 35.09 -26.28
CA ASP A 30 -20.37 34.26 -25.17
C ASP A 30 -21.90 34.15 -25.22
N GLY A 31 -22.44 34.10 -26.45
CA GLY A 31 -23.86 33.91 -26.76
C GLY A 31 -24.30 32.45 -26.72
N GLY A 32 -23.55 31.57 -26.04
CA GLY A 32 -24.08 30.27 -25.66
C GLY A 32 -25.14 30.49 -24.58
N GLU A 33 -26.41 30.18 -24.88
CA GLU A 33 -27.47 30.22 -23.86
C GLU A 33 -27.03 29.36 -22.66
N ALA A 34 -26.78 30.01 -21.51
CA ALA A 34 -26.39 29.32 -20.29
C ALA A 34 -27.47 28.28 -19.95
N TYR A 35 -27.06 27.03 -19.74
CA TYR A 35 -28.00 25.95 -19.49
C TYR A 35 -28.86 26.27 -18.26
N THR A 36 -30.18 26.30 -18.43
CA THR A 36 -31.14 26.73 -17.40
C THR A 36 -31.75 25.58 -16.61
N GLY A 37 -31.50 24.33 -17.00
CA GLY A 37 -32.03 23.14 -16.35
C GLY A 37 -31.26 22.69 -15.10
N ALA A 38 -31.71 21.58 -14.51
CA ALA A 38 -31.00 20.87 -13.45
C ALA A 38 -29.70 20.24 -13.99
N PRO A 39 -28.63 20.15 -13.18
CA PRO A 39 -27.33 19.70 -13.67
C PRO A 39 -27.39 18.30 -14.30
N ILE A 40 -26.53 18.04 -15.28
CA ILE A 40 -26.40 16.73 -15.95
C ILE A 40 -24.93 16.36 -16.00
N ILE A 41 -24.58 15.12 -15.65
CA ILE A 41 -23.26 14.54 -15.86
C ILE A 41 -23.34 13.65 -17.11
N GLU A 42 -22.51 13.94 -18.11
CA GLU A 42 -22.41 13.16 -19.35
C GLU A 42 -21.26 12.15 -19.27
N SER A 43 -20.12 12.54 -18.68
CA SER A 43 -18.98 11.64 -18.47
C SER A 43 -18.05 12.12 -17.36
N VAL A 44 -17.21 11.21 -16.87
CA VAL A 44 -16.09 11.51 -15.99
C VAL A 44 -14.81 10.98 -16.62
N MET A 45 -13.77 11.78 -16.71
CA MET A 45 -12.51 11.45 -17.39
C MET A 45 -11.32 11.77 -16.48
N PRO A 46 -10.23 10.99 -16.51
CA PRO A 46 -9.06 11.30 -15.69
C PRO A 46 -8.34 12.56 -16.22
N SER A 47 -7.68 13.29 -15.33
CA SER A 47 -6.91 14.50 -15.65
C SER A 47 -5.49 14.41 -15.12
N GLY A 48 -4.52 14.92 -15.88
CA GLY A 48 -3.11 14.98 -15.52
C GLY A 48 -2.23 13.97 -16.25
N TYR A 49 -1.20 13.48 -15.56
CA TYR A 49 -0.17 12.61 -16.11
C TYR A 49 -0.11 11.28 -15.35
N ASN A 50 0.32 10.23 -16.03
CA ASN A 50 0.74 8.98 -15.41
C ASN A 50 2.10 9.16 -14.72
N GLU A 51 2.50 8.19 -13.89
CA GLU A 51 3.79 8.22 -13.18
C GLU A 51 5.00 8.30 -14.12
N ASP A 52 4.87 7.81 -15.35
CA ASP A 52 5.91 7.86 -16.39
C ASP A 52 5.96 9.20 -17.16
N GLY A 53 5.11 10.16 -16.78
CA GLY A 53 5.01 11.48 -17.42
C GLY A 53 4.19 11.52 -18.72
N SER A 54 3.58 10.41 -19.14
CA SER A 54 2.61 10.42 -20.24
C SER A 54 1.29 11.04 -19.81
N LEU A 55 0.56 11.67 -20.75
CA LEU A 55 -0.76 12.24 -20.46
C LEU A 55 -1.77 11.13 -20.18
N LYS A 56 -2.64 11.34 -19.18
CA LYS A 56 -3.79 10.46 -18.97
C LYS A 56 -4.78 10.62 -20.14
N PRO A 57 -5.36 9.52 -20.65
CA PRO A 57 -6.32 9.58 -21.75
C PRO A 57 -7.62 10.27 -21.30
N LEU A 58 -8.18 11.17 -22.11
CA LEU A 58 -9.49 11.77 -21.86
C LEU A 58 -10.63 10.84 -22.29
N GLU A 59 -10.58 9.59 -21.80
CA GLU A 59 -11.59 8.58 -22.07
C GLU A 59 -12.51 8.43 -20.85
N PRO A 60 -13.84 8.29 -21.03
CA PRO A 60 -14.77 8.13 -19.93
C PRO A 60 -14.45 6.93 -19.03
N VAL A 61 -14.52 7.14 -17.72
CA VAL A 61 -14.33 6.13 -16.69
C VAL A 61 -15.50 6.11 -15.72
N ILE A 62 -15.79 4.91 -15.20
CA ILE A 62 -16.77 4.68 -14.12
C ILE A 62 -16.08 4.36 -12.78
N LYS A 63 -14.74 4.45 -12.74
CA LYS A 63 -13.91 4.18 -11.57
C LYS A 63 -12.93 5.33 -11.40
N VAL A 64 -12.79 5.82 -10.17
CA VAL A 64 -11.85 6.89 -9.81
C VAL A 64 -10.95 6.46 -8.66
N ASP A 65 -9.73 6.98 -8.64
CA ASP A 65 -8.75 6.73 -7.60
C ASP A 65 -8.66 7.98 -6.69
N PRO A 66 -8.59 7.81 -5.35
CA PRO A 66 -8.32 8.93 -4.45
C PRO A 66 -7.01 9.66 -4.80
N ASN A 67 -6.92 10.93 -4.41
CA ASN A 67 -5.77 11.82 -4.66
C ASN A 67 -5.41 12.01 -6.16
N ASN A 68 -6.40 11.83 -7.05
CA ASN A 68 -6.26 12.07 -8.47
C ASN A 68 -7.31 13.08 -8.96
N TYR A 69 -6.93 13.87 -9.97
CA TYR A 69 -7.84 14.81 -10.63
C TYR A 69 -8.66 14.14 -11.72
N TYR A 70 -9.93 14.51 -11.79
CA TYR A 70 -10.87 14.10 -12.83
C TYR A 70 -11.59 15.32 -13.40
N VAL A 71 -11.92 15.25 -14.69
CA VAL A 71 -12.82 16.17 -15.38
C VAL A 71 -14.21 15.53 -15.38
N ILE A 72 -15.17 16.21 -14.77
CA ILE A 72 -16.58 15.85 -14.85
C ILE A 72 -17.20 16.73 -15.94
N HIS A 73 -17.60 16.11 -17.04
CA HIS A 73 -18.16 16.78 -18.21
C HIS A 73 -19.69 16.66 -18.22
N GLY A 74 -20.38 17.73 -18.62
CA GLY A 74 -21.82 17.79 -18.58
C GLY A 74 -22.37 19.20 -18.81
N LYS A 75 -23.44 19.54 -18.09
CA LYS A 75 -24.18 20.81 -18.24
C LYS A 75 -24.72 21.31 -16.91
N GLY A 76 -24.82 22.64 -16.76
CA GLY A 76 -25.44 23.29 -15.61
C GLY A 76 -24.56 23.35 -14.36
N PHE A 77 -23.24 23.33 -14.52
CA PHE A 77 -22.27 23.33 -13.41
C PHE A 77 -21.85 24.73 -12.93
N SER A 78 -22.30 25.80 -13.60
CA SER A 78 -21.94 27.19 -13.25
C SER A 78 -22.27 27.63 -11.81
N SER A 79 -23.16 26.91 -11.12
CA SER A 79 -23.61 27.19 -9.75
C SER A 79 -23.39 26.04 -8.78
N VAL A 80 -22.35 25.22 -9.01
CA VAL A 80 -21.99 24.11 -8.10
C VAL A 80 -21.72 24.64 -6.69
N GLN A 81 -22.39 24.02 -5.72
CA GLN A 81 -22.25 24.29 -4.29
C GLN A 81 -21.49 23.17 -3.59
N LYS A 82 -21.74 21.91 -3.98
CA LYS A 82 -21.17 20.71 -3.35
C LYS A 82 -20.93 19.60 -4.37
N ILE A 83 -19.87 18.84 -4.15
CA ILE A 83 -19.54 17.62 -4.88
C ILE A 83 -19.29 16.54 -3.84
N TYR A 84 -20.01 15.44 -3.96
CA TYR A 84 -19.86 14.29 -3.08
C TYR A 84 -19.41 13.08 -3.89
N PHE A 85 -18.41 12.38 -3.39
CA PHE A 85 -18.07 11.02 -3.82
C PHE A 85 -18.42 10.09 -2.67
N ASN A 86 -19.28 9.09 -2.89
CA ASN A 86 -19.70 8.17 -1.83
C ASN A 86 -20.21 8.87 -0.56
N ASP A 87 -21.00 9.95 -0.76
CA ASP A 87 -21.52 10.84 0.29
C ASP A 87 -20.48 11.63 1.09
N TYR A 88 -19.20 11.53 0.75
CA TYR A 88 -18.12 12.34 1.30
C TYR A 88 -18.00 13.68 0.55
N ASP A 89 -18.18 14.79 1.28
CA ASP A 89 -18.10 16.15 0.75
C ASP A 89 -16.66 16.48 0.34
N THR A 90 -16.44 16.63 -0.96
CA THR A 90 -15.13 16.85 -1.56
C THR A 90 -14.94 18.32 -1.89
N TYR A 91 -13.83 18.88 -1.44
CA TYR A 91 -13.45 20.24 -1.78
C TYR A 91 -13.19 20.39 -3.29
N PHE A 92 -13.68 21.48 -3.87
CA PHE A 92 -13.36 21.88 -5.24
C PHE A 92 -13.03 23.37 -5.29
N ARG A 93 -12.25 23.76 -6.30
CA ARG A 93 -11.94 25.17 -6.56
C ARG A 93 -12.96 25.72 -7.56
N SER A 94 -13.64 26.81 -7.22
CA SER A 94 -14.62 27.43 -8.13
C SER A 94 -14.02 27.89 -9.46
N THR A 95 -12.72 28.22 -9.49
CA THR A 95 -12.01 28.58 -10.73
C THR A 95 -11.82 27.42 -11.71
N PHE A 96 -12.07 26.18 -11.25
CA PHE A 96 -12.00 24.96 -12.05
C PHE A 96 -13.38 24.47 -12.49
N VAL A 97 -14.39 25.32 -12.34
CA VAL A 97 -15.78 25.03 -12.70
C VAL A 97 -16.19 25.99 -13.82
N THR A 98 -16.63 25.42 -14.94
CA THR A 98 -17.36 26.11 -16.00
C THR A 98 -18.81 25.64 -15.98
N ASP A 99 -19.65 26.07 -16.93
CA ASP A 99 -21.00 25.52 -17.04
C ASP A 99 -21.01 24.06 -17.52
N THR A 100 -19.93 23.61 -18.19
CA THR A 100 -19.83 22.29 -18.84
C THR A 100 -18.86 21.34 -18.16
N ASP A 101 -17.86 21.86 -17.44
CA ASP A 101 -16.76 21.05 -16.93
C ASP A 101 -16.41 21.43 -15.49
N ILE A 102 -16.15 20.41 -14.68
CA ILE A 102 -15.59 20.55 -13.35
C ILE A 102 -14.29 19.76 -13.28
N ILE A 103 -13.20 20.42 -12.91
CA ILE A 103 -11.95 19.72 -12.56
C ILE A 103 -11.88 19.61 -11.04
N VAL A 104 -11.97 18.39 -10.53
CA VAL A 104 -11.99 18.09 -9.09
C VAL A 104 -11.01 16.98 -8.75
N MET A 105 -10.41 17.06 -7.56
CA MET A 105 -9.57 15.99 -7.01
C MET A 105 -10.42 15.14 -6.08
N VAL A 106 -10.42 13.82 -6.25
CA VAL A 106 -11.08 12.90 -5.30
C VAL A 106 -10.28 12.91 -3.99
N ASP A 107 -10.93 13.20 -2.87
CA ASP A 107 -10.25 13.31 -1.57
C ASP A 107 -9.67 11.96 -1.14
N GLU A 108 -8.49 11.97 -0.51
CA GLU A 108 -7.83 10.75 -0.02
C GLU A 108 -8.65 10.02 1.06
N ASN A 109 -9.52 10.73 1.77
CA ASN A 109 -10.37 10.20 2.82
C ASN A 109 -11.73 9.72 2.29
N THR A 110 -11.97 9.81 0.98
CA THR A 110 -13.20 9.34 0.36
C THR A 110 -13.39 7.84 0.65
N PRO A 111 -14.50 7.43 1.29
CA PRO A 111 -14.77 6.02 1.55
C PRO A 111 -14.90 5.22 0.25
N TYR A 112 -14.47 3.96 0.28
CA TYR A 112 -14.54 3.03 -0.85
C TYR A 112 -15.21 1.69 -0.48
N ALA A 113 -15.51 1.45 0.79
CA ALA A 113 -16.14 0.24 1.30
C ALA A 113 -17.55 0.54 1.80
N ASP A 114 -18.52 -0.34 1.49
CA ASP A 114 -19.92 -0.21 1.90
C ASP A 114 -20.55 1.15 1.55
N THR A 115 -20.26 1.65 0.35
CA THR A 115 -20.65 3.00 -0.08
C THR A 115 -21.79 3.03 -1.09
N SER A 116 -22.28 4.23 -1.39
CA SER A 116 -23.30 4.47 -2.42
C SER A 116 -22.82 4.23 -3.85
N ASN A 117 -21.49 4.20 -4.10
CA ASN A 117 -20.89 4.14 -5.44
C ASN A 117 -21.45 5.22 -6.39
N GLN A 118 -21.54 6.44 -5.87
CA GLN A 118 -22.16 7.57 -6.54
C GLN A 118 -21.31 8.84 -6.45
N LEU A 119 -21.22 9.53 -7.57
CA LEU A 119 -20.87 10.94 -7.67
C LEU A 119 -22.15 11.77 -7.62
N LYS A 120 -22.27 12.70 -6.67
CA LYS A 120 -23.41 13.58 -6.52
C LYS A 120 -22.97 15.03 -6.56
N ILE A 121 -23.58 15.83 -7.44
CA ILE A 121 -23.31 17.26 -7.58
C ILE A 121 -24.56 18.04 -7.24
N VAL A 122 -24.42 19.01 -6.33
CA VAL A 122 -25.49 19.92 -5.93
C VAL A 122 -25.18 21.30 -6.48
N THR A 123 -26.12 21.87 -7.22
CA THR A 123 -26.08 23.24 -7.74
C THR A 123 -27.29 24.02 -7.24
N GLU A 124 -27.34 25.33 -7.46
CA GLU A 124 -28.53 26.14 -7.15
C GLU A 124 -29.78 25.67 -7.92
N LYS A 125 -29.59 25.05 -9.09
CA LYS A 125 -30.68 24.63 -9.99
C LYS A 125 -31.13 23.18 -9.76
N GLY A 126 -30.46 22.43 -8.89
CA GLY A 126 -30.85 21.06 -8.58
C GLY A 126 -29.70 20.15 -8.17
N THR A 127 -29.92 18.85 -8.26
CA THR A 127 -28.93 17.83 -7.91
C THR A 127 -28.90 16.77 -9.00
N VAL A 128 -27.70 16.30 -9.32
CA VAL A 128 -27.47 15.16 -10.22
C VAL A 128 -26.68 14.09 -9.48
N VAL A 129 -27.00 12.84 -9.78
CA VAL A 129 -26.32 11.65 -9.28
C VAL A 129 -25.85 10.86 -10.48
N TYR A 130 -24.64 10.31 -10.40
CA TYR A 130 -23.98 9.53 -11.44
C TYR A 130 -23.30 8.33 -10.81
N ASP A 131 -23.51 7.14 -11.38
CA ASP A 131 -22.92 5.91 -10.86
C ASP A 131 -21.41 5.87 -11.13
N LEU A 132 -20.63 5.82 -10.05
CA LEU A 132 -19.18 5.92 -10.12
C LEU A 132 -18.54 5.31 -8.87
N ILE A 133 -17.60 4.40 -9.10
CA ILE A 133 -16.92 3.65 -8.04
C ILE A 133 -15.65 4.40 -7.64
N VAL A 134 -15.45 4.58 -6.34
CA VAL A 134 -14.16 5.03 -5.79
C VAL A 134 -13.34 3.79 -5.46
N ALA A 135 -12.19 3.64 -6.10
CA ALA A 135 -11.35 2.46 -5.96
C ALA A 135 -10.62 2.45 -4.61
N PRO A 136 -10.48 1.28 -3.95
CA PRO A 136 -9.54 1.14 -2.85
C PRO A 136 -8.11 1.25 -3.38
N PRO A 137 -7.12 1.57 -2.53
CA PRO A 137 -5.72 1.37 -2.90
C PRO A 137 -5.41 -0.09 -3.25
N ALA A 138 -4.30 -0.33 -3.96
CA ALA A 138 -3.84 -1.69 -4.19
C ALA A 138 -3.57 -2.40 -2.84
N PRO A 139 -3.91 -3.69 -2.72
CA PRO A 139 -3.81 -4.40 -1.46
C PRO A 139 -2.35 -4.49 -1.00
N THR A 140 -2.15 -4.70 0.30
CA THR A 140 -0.83 -5.03 0.86
C THR A 140 -0.95 -6.24 1.76
N ILE A 141 0.01 -7.16 1.69
CA ILE A 141 0.08 -8.32 2.60
C ILE A 141 1.22 -8.06 3.59
N ASN A 142 0.90 -8.10 4.88
CA ASN A 142 1.89 -7.97 5.96
C ASN A 142 2.45 -9.34 6.34
N TRP A 143 1.56 -10.31 6.57
CA TRP A 143 1.88 -11.68 6.97
C TRP A 143 0.69 -12.60 6.72
N PHE A 144 0.92 -13.92 6.78
CA PHE A 144 -0.13 -14.92 6.78
C PHE A 144 0.23 -16.09 7.71
N ASN A 145 -0.78 -16.64 8.39
CA ASN A 145 -0.60 -17.71 9.36
C ASN A 145 -1.77 -18.72 9.25
N SER A 146 -1.54 -20.04 9.31
CA SER A 146 -0.21 -20.66 9.39
C SER A 146 0.49 -20.70 8.03
N ILE A 147 1.80 -20.41 8.02
CA ILE A 147 2.66 -20.53 6.83
C ILE A 147 2.71 -21.97 6.35
N ASN A 148 2.66 -22.95 7.27
CA ASN A 148 2.76 -24.37 6.97
C ASN A 148 1.39 -25.07 6.84
N ALA A 149 0.32 -24.28 6.66
CA ALA A 149 -1.03 -24.82 6.57
C ALA A 149 -1.18 -25.88 5.48
N LEU A 150 -1.83 -26.98 5.85
CA LEU A 150 -2.20 -28.07 4.96
C LEU A 150 -3.49 -27.74 4.20
N ALA A 151 -3.75 -28.49 3.13
CA ALA A 151 -4.99 -28.35 2.37
C ALA A 151 -6.22 -28.55 3.27
N GLY A 152 -7.20 -27.65 3.16
CA GLY A 152 -8.42 -27.66 3.98
C GLY A 152 -8.30 -26.90 5.29
N GLU A 153 -7.10 -26.51 5.72
CA GLU A 153 -6.94 -25.67 6.92
C GLU A 153 -7.27 -24.20 6.63
N VAL A 154 -7.69 -23.49 7.67
CA VAL A 154 -7.99 -22.06 7.59
C VAL A 154 -6.70 -21.27 7.75
N VAL A 155 -6.43 -20.38 6.81
CA VAL A 155 -5.33 -19.42 6.86
C VAL A 155 -5.87 -18.01 7.02
N THR A 156 -5.24 -17.27 7.92
CA THR A 156 -5.46 -15.84 8.15
C THR A 156 -4.38 -15.06 7.43
N VAL A 157 -4.76 -14.02 6.70
CA VAL A 157 -3.88 -13.05 6.05
C VAL A 157 -4.14 -11.69 6.65
N SER A 158 -3.09 -11.03 7.13
CA SER A 158 -3.16 -9.64 7.60
C SER A 158 -2.59 -8.69 6.56
N GLY A 159 -3.21 -7.52 6.44
CA GLY A 159 -2.82 -6.54 5.44
C GLY A 159 -3.69 -5.29 5.44
N LYS A 160 -3.85 -4.70 4.25
CA LYS A 160 -4.69 -3.51 4.02
C LYS A 160 -5.37 -3.60 2.65
N TYR A 161 -6.49 -2.88 2.54
CA TYR A 161 -7.28 -2.66 1.32
C TYR A 161 -7.89 -3.92 0.72
N PHE A 162 -8.28 -4.86 1.59
CA PHE A 162 -8.96 -6.10 1.21
C PHE A 162 -10.47 -5.89 1.00
N LEU A 163 -10.83 -4.96 0.12
CA LEU A 163 -12.20 -4.80 -0.37
C LEU A 163 -12.46 -5.85 -1.45
N ASP A 164 -13.51 -6.66 -1.28
CA ASP A 164 -13.92 -7.76 -2.17
C ASP A 164 -12.74 -8.58 -2.73
N PRO A 165 -11.90 -9.16 -1.84
CA PRO A 165 -10.63 -9.74 -2.26
C PRO A 165 -10.82 -11.08 -2.96
N ILE A 166 -10.05 -11.29 -4.03
CA ILE A 166 -9.82 -12.60 -4.64
C ILE A 166 -8.49 -13.13 -4.14
N VAL A 167 -8.49 -14.33 -3.56
CA VAL A 167 -7.27 -14.98 -3.04
C VAL A 167 -6.89 -16.16 -3.93
N LYS A 168 -5.61 -16.23 -4.31
CA LYS A 168 -5.01 -17.37 -5.00
C LYS A 168 -3.78 -17.87 -4.26
N VAL A 169 -3.53 -19.17 -4.36
CA VAL A 169 -2.28 -19.81 -3.93
C VAL A 169 -1.58 -20.40 -5.15
N GLY A 170 -0.52 -19.72 -5.59
CA GLY A 170 0.03 -19.88 -6.94
C GLY A 170 -1.02 -19.52 -7.99
N THR A 171 -1.52 -20.52 -8.71
CA THR A 171 -2.55 -20.33 -9.76
C THR A 171 -3.94 -20.79 -9.32
N THR A 172 -4.08 -21.37 -8.13
CA THR A 172 -5.32 -22.00 -7.66
C THR A 172 -6.13 -21.00 -6.84
N ASP A 173 -7.42 -20.83 -7.18
CA ASP A 173 -8.34 -20.02 -6.39
C ASP A 173 -8.56 -20.63 -5.00
N ALA A 174 -8.51 -19.78 -3.99
CA ALA A 174 -8.79 -20.14 -2.61
C ALA A 174 -10.21 -19.70 -2.22
N VAL A 175 -10.87 -20.47 -1.36
CA VAL A 175 -12.21 -20.14 -0.87
C VAL A 175 -12.09 -19.15 0.28
N VAL A 176 -12.49 -17.90 0.06
CA VAL A 176 -12.55 -16.87 1.11
C VAL A 176 -13.73 -17.17 2.03
N ILE A 177 -13.45 -17.30 3.33
CA ILE A 177 -14.43 -17.54 4.39
C ILE A 177 -14.98 -16.21 4.90
N SER A 178 -14.09 -15.24 5.12
CA SER A 178 -14.44 -13.89 5.58
C SER A 178 -13.35 -12.90 5.19
N SER A 179 -13.71 -11.65 4.96
CA SER A 179 -12.78 -10.55 4.76
C SER A 179 -13.25 -9.28 5.44
N THR A 180 -12.31 -8.55 6.02
CA THR A 180 -12.41 -7.13 6.39
C THR A 180 -11.35 -6.38 5.59
N LEU A 181 -11.30 -5.05 5.65
CA LEU A 181 -10.27 -4.28 4.94
C LEU A 181 -8.82 -4.61 5.36
N THR A 182 -8.61 -5.27 6.50
CA THR A 182 -7.27 -5.55 7.05
C THR A 182 -6.99 -7.03 7.34
N GLU A 183 -7.99 -7.90 7.21
CA GLU A 183 -7.86 -9.33 7.48
C GLU A 183 -8.68 -10.16 6.50
N ILE A 184 -8.09 -11.24 5.99
CA ILE A 184 -8.80 -12.27 5.21
C ILE A 184 -8.63 -13.61 5.91
N LYS A 185 -9.69 -14.41 5.96
CA LYS A 185 -9.62 -15.84 6.28
C LYS A 185 -10.05 -16.64 5.05
N PHE A 186 -9.24 -17.61 4.66
CA PHE A 186 -9.53 -18.48 3.51
C PHE A 186 -9.17 -19.93 3.81
N THR A 187 -9.75 -20.86 3.06
CA THR A 187 -9.40 -22.29 3.13
C THR A 187 -8.25 -22.60 2.18
N MET A 188 -7.16 -23.15 2.71
CA MET A 188 -5.97 -23.51 1.94
C MET A 188 -6.32 -24.55 0.85
N PRO A 189 -6.08 -24.28 -0.44
CA PRO A 189 -6.36 -25.24 -1.50
C PRO A 189 -5.35 -26.39 -1.49
N THR A 190 -5.67 -27.47 -2.20
CA THR A 190 -4.74 -28.59 -2.44
C THR A 190 -3.54 -28.14 -3.27
N ASN A 191 -2.40 -28.85 -3.15
CA ASN A 191 -1.18 -28.57 -3.91
C ASN A 191 -0.63 -27.16 -3.68
N SER A 192 -0.71 -26.65 -2.46
CA SER A 192 -0.29 -25.28 -2.11
C SER A 192 1.19 -25.13 -1.74
N THR A 193 1.85 -26.22 -1.37
CA THR A 193 3.25 -26.22 -0.94
C THR A 193 4.16 -25.53 -1.97
N ASN A 194 5.04 -24.67 -1.47
CA ASN A 194 5.99 -23.87 -2.25
C ASN A 194 5.35 -22.91 -3.26
N LYS A 195 4.13 -22.45 -3.00
CA LYS A 195 3.47 -21.39 -3.76
C LYS A 195 3.27 -20.16 -2.89
N LEU A 196 3.26 -18.99 -3.54
CA LEU A 196 2.95 -17.72 -2.89
C LEU A 196 1.43 -17.52 -2.85
N ILE A 197 0.98 -16.76 -1.86
CA ILE A 197 -0.39 -16.29 -1.76
C ILE A 197 -0.47 -14.95 -2.48
N SER A 198 -1.46 -14.76 -3.34
CA SER A 198 -1.77 -13.46 -3.92
C SER A 198 -3.19 -13.03 -3.55
N VAL A 199 -3.33 -11.76 -3.18
CA VAL A 199 -4.61 -11.12 -2.88
C VAL A 199 -4.84 -10.01 -3.90
N THR A 200 -5.97 -10.04 -4.59
CA THR A 200 -6.34 -9.08 -5.64
C THR A 200 -7.61 -8.34 -5.24
N ASN A 201 -7.63 -7.03 -5.41
CA ASN A 201 -8.85 -6.22 -5.44
C ASN A 201 -9.00 -5.56 -6.82
N ILE A 202 -9.99 -4.70 -7.01
CA ILE A 202 -10.25 -4.03 -8.31
C ILE A 202 -9.12 -3.07 -8.79
N THR A 203 -8.14 -2.78 -7.94
CA THR A 203 -7.04 -1.84 -8.20
C THR A 203 -5.74 -2.56 -8.47
N GLY A 204 -5.47 -3.68 -7.80
CA GLY A 204 -4.21 -4.38 -8.00
C GLY A 204 -4.10 -5.69 -7.22
N THR A 205 -2.90 -6.25 -7.24
CA THR A 205 -2.56 -7.52 -6.59
C THR A 205 -1.35 -7.36 -5.69
N ALA A 206 -1.42 -7.91 -4.49
CA ALA A 206 -0.29 -8.12 -3.60
C ALA A 206 0.07 -9.60 -3.53
N THR A 207 1.35 -9.89 -3.38
CA THR A 207 1.88 -11.25 -3.25
C THR A 207 2.65 -11.39 -1.96
N SER A 208 2.48 -12.52 -1.26
CA SER A 208 3.21 -12.82 -0.04
C SER A 208 4.72 -12.93 -0.32
N LYS A 209 5.54 -12.60 0.69
CA LYS A 209 7.00 -12.76 0.60
C LYS A 209 7.42 -14.21 0.81
N MET A 210 6.77 -14.89 1.75
CA MET A 210 7.00 -16.30 2.04
C MET A 210 6.03 -17.19 1.26
N ALA A 211 6.48 -18.40 0.97
CA ALA A 211 5.68 -19.43 0.32
C ALA A 211 5.08 -20.37 1.35
N VAL A 212 3.93 -20.95 1.02
CA VAL A 212 3.28 -21.95 1.87
C VAL A 212 4.24 -23.13 2.10
N GLY A 213 4.45 -23.51 3.36
CA GLY A 213 5.36 -24.56 3.80
C GLY A 213 6.82 -24.13 3.96
N SER A 214 7.15 -22.84 3.76
CA SER A 214 8.55 -22.38 3.86
C SER A 214 9.01 -22.05 5.28
N ALA A 215 8.14 -22.02 6.30
CA ALA A 215 8.57 -21.74 7.66
C ALA A 215 9.33 -22.93 8.29
N LEU A 216 10.33 -22.58 9.10
CA LEU A 216 10.96 -23.39 10.13
C LEU A 216 10.26 -23.17 11.49
N TYR A 217 9.73 -21.98 11.72
CA TYR A 217 8.90 -21.66 12.88
C TYR A 217 7.82 -20.65 12.49
N ASP A 218 6.57 -21.01 12.79
CA ASP A 218 5.39 -20.16 12.76
C ASP A 218 4.35 -20.80 13.69
N ASP A 219 4.23 -20.27 14.91
CA ASP A 219 3.55 -20.87 16.08
C ASP A 219 4.06 -22.26 16.53
N ILE A 220 4.78 -22.99 15.68
CA ILE A 220 5.29 -24.34 15.92
C ILE A 220 6.60 -24.55 15.13
N ILE A 221 7.57 -25.24 15.74
CA ILE A 221 8.82 -25.62 15.07
C ILE A 221 8.55 -26.75 14.08
N GLN A 222 9.00 -26.56 12.84
CA GLN A 222 8.86 -27.51 11.75
C GLN A 222 10.08 -28.41 11.66
N GLY A 223 9.87 -29.72 11.82
CA GLY A 223 10.95 -30.71 11.76
C GLY A 223 11.90 -30.65 12.96
N ASP A 224 11.42 -30.28 14.15
CA ASP A 224 12.24 -30.19 15.36
C ASP A 224 13.02 -31.49 15.65
N ALA A 225 14.34 -31.38 15.68
CA ALA A 225 15.27 -32.45 16.04
C ALA A 225 16.06 -32.13 17.33
N GLY A 226 15.66 -31.07 18.04
CA GLY A 226 16.23 -30.64 19.30
C GLY A 226 16.62 -29.17 19.28
N HIS A 227 16.38 -28.49 20.40
CA HIS A 227 16.74 -27.09 20.59
C HIS A 227 17.13 -26.86 22.05
N TRP A 228 18.15 -26.05 22.29
CA TRP A 228 18.65 -25.78 23.64
C TRP A 228 19.42 -24.46 23.68
N THR A 229 19.48 -23.85 24.86
CA THR A 229 20.40 -22.75 25.17
C THR A 229 21.71 -23.33 25.71
N TRP A 230 22.83 -22.64 25.52
CA TRP A 230 24.14 -23.12 25.96
C TRP A 230 24.32 -23.14 27.48
N ASP A 231 23.59 -22.29 28.19
CA ASP A 231 23.62 -22.18 29.66
C ASP A 231 22.53 -23.02 30.34
N GLY A 232 21.68 -23.71 29.57
CA GLY A 232 20.58 -24.53 30.08
C GLY A 232 19.36 -23.73 30.54
N SER A 233 19.32 -22.42 30.27
CA SER A 233 18.11 -21.60 30.46
C SER A 233 16.96 -22.03 29.53
N ALA A 234 15.73 -21.61 29.83
CA ALA A 234 14.57 -22.02 29.06
C ALA A 234 14.62 -21.54 27.59
N PHE A 235 14.43 -22.47 26.66
CA PHE A 235 14.10 -22.18 25.26
C PHE A 235 12.58 -22.25 25.13
N THR A 236 11.89 -21.10 25.20
CA THR A 236 10.42 -21.07 25.18
C THR A 236 9.92 -20.93 23.75
N THR A 237 9.07 -21.84 23.28
CA THR A 237 8.56 -21.86 21.89
C THR A 237 7.09 -21.46 21.77
N ASP A 238 6.42 -21.22 22.90
CA ASP A 238 5.00 -20.94 23.04
C ASP A 238 4.73 -19.60 23.76
N PHE A 239 5.60 -18.61 23.56
CA PHE A 239 5.46 -17.32 24.24
C PHE A 239 4.30 -16.50 23.63
N THR A 240 3.31 -16.13 24.44
CA THR A 240 2.05 -15.52 23.96
C THR A 240 2.00 -14.00 24.03
N GLU A 241 2.86 -13.36 24.85
CA GLU A 241 2.69 -11.93 25.19
C GLU A 241 3.10 -11.00 24.04
N ASP A 242 4.20 -11.31 23.34
CA ASP A 242 4.74 -10.48 22.26
C ASP A 242 5.19 -11.36 21.09
N LYS A 243 4.59 -11.11 19.93
CA LYS A 243 4.63 -11.95 18.73
C LYS A 243 4.51 -11.06 17.50
N ALA A 244 5.18 -11.47 16.42
CA ALA A 244 5.20 -10.70 15.19
C ALA A 244 4.02 -11.04 14.27
N GLN A 245 3.56 -12.29 14.31
CA GLN A 245 2.32 -12.75 13.72
C GLN A 245 1.76 -13.96 14.50
N GLY A 246 0.67 -14.57 14.00
CA GLY A 246 0.12 -15.77 14.61
C GLY A 246 -0.26 -15.59 16.08
N ASN A 247 0.00 -16.61 16.89
CA ASN A 247 -0.38 -16.68 18.30
C ASN A 247 0.81 -16.76 19.25
N LEU A 248 1.98 -17.22 18.79
CA LEU A 248 3.12 -17.59 19.61
C LEU A 248 4.44 -17.12 18.98
N SER A 249 5.38 -16.70 19.82
CA SER A 249 6.78 -16.48 19.42
C SER A 249 7.75 -17.34 20.23
N ILE A 250 8.97 -17.45 19.74
CA ILE A 250 10.08 -18.02 20.51
C ILE A 250 10.64 -16.93 21.42
N LYS A 251 10.90 -17.26 22.69
CA LYS A 251 11.56 -16.41 23.67
C LYS A 251 12.82 -17.07 24.21
N LEU A 252 13.94 -16.37 24.09
CA LEU A 252 15.25 -16.76 24.59
C LEU A 252 15.81 -15.66 25.50
N VAL A 253 16.47 -16.04 26.60
CA VAL A 253 17.17 -15.10 27.48
C VAL A 253 18.65 -15.42 27.41
N PHE A 254 19.45 -14.50 26.86
CA PHE A 254 20.89 -14.74 26.73
C PHE A 254 21.69 -14.02 27.81
N PRO A 255 22.58 -14.71 28.54
CA PRO A 255 23.67 -14.05 29.25
C PRO A 255 24.65 -13.43 28.24
N GLY A 256 25.63 -12.66 28.73
CA GLY A 256 26.68 -12.12 27.86
C GLY A 256 27.41 -13.26 27.15
N TRP A 257 27.53 -13.17 25.83
CA TRP A 257 28.05 -14.20 24.92
C TRP A 257 27.28 -15.53 24.92
N GLY A 258 26.08 -15.54 25.49
CA GLY A 258 25.19 -16.70 25.45
C GLY A 258 24.72 -17.03 24.04
N GLY A 259 24.16 -18.22 23.88
CA GLY A 259 23.66 -18.67 22.59
C GLY A 259 22.67 -19.81 22.73
N ALA A 260 22.05 -20.16 21.60
CA ALA A 260 21.14 -21.28 21.49
C ALA A 260 21.32 -21.97 20.15
N ASP A 261 21.12 -23.28 20.16
CA ASP A 261 21.11 -24.13 18.97
C ASP A 261 19.69 -24.60 18.69
N MET A 262 19.36 -24.66 17.40
CA MET A 262 18.20 -25.36 16.88
C MET A 262 18.67 -26.37 15.83
N LYS A 263 18.21 -27.61 15.98
CA LYS A 263 18.41 -28.71 15.04
C LYS A 263 17.08 -29.06 14.40
N PHE A 264 17.13 -29.34 13.11
CA PHE A 264 15.98 -29.69 12.31
C PHE A 264 16.27 -30.99 11.56
N ASN A 265 15.22 -31.73 11.22
CA ASN A 265 15.28 -32.70 10.15
C ASN A 265 15.72 -31.96 8.87
N ALA A 266 16.72 -32.52 8.18
CA ALA A 266 17.30 -31.90 7.01
C ALA A 266 16.23 -31.52 5.97
N LYS A 267 16.17 -30.23 5.63
CA LYS A 267 15.23 -29.68 4.65
C LYS A 267 16.00 -29.30 3.37
N ASP A 268 15.49 -29.74 2.23
CA ASP A 268 15.97 -29.24 0.93
C ASP A 268 15.62 -27.76 0.79
N VAL A 269 16.64 -26.94 0.60
CA VAL A 269 16.52 -25.49 0.45
C VAL A 269 17.00 -24.99 -0.90
N SER A 270 17.22 -25.89 -1.86
CA SER A 270 17.70 -25.57 -3.21
C SER A 270 16.80 -24.61 -3.99
N MET A 271 15.51 -24.53 -3.64
CA MET A 271 14.54 -23.63 -4.28
C MET A 271 14.45 -22.23 -3.64
N TYR A 272 15.12 -22.02 -2.52
CA TYR A 272 15.11 -20.74 -1.80
C TYR A 272 16.39 -19.95 -2.07
N LYS A 273 16.32 -18.63 -1.90
CA LYS A 273 17.45 -17.71 -2.05
C LYS A 273 17.99 -17.17 -0.74
N SER A 274 17.21 -17.25 0.34
CA SER A 274 17.58 -16.67 1.63
C SER A 274 16.86 -17.36 2.78
N PHE A 275 17.48 -17.28 3.95
CA PHE A 275 16.85 -17.49 5.25
C PHE A 275 16.27 -16.16 5.73
N THR A 276 15.10 -16.19 6.36
CA THR A 276 14.45 -15.03 6.95
C THR A 276 13.96 -15.33 8.36
N VAL A 277 13.95 -14.31 9.22
CA VAL A 277 13.39 -14.38 10.57
C VAL A 277 13.00 -12.97 11.03
N LYS A 278 11.89 -12.86 11.77
CA LYS A 278 11.59 -11.66 12.54
C LYS A 278 12.24 -11.77 13.90
N VAL A 279 12.94 -10.72 14.31
CA VAL A 279 13.62 -10.68 15.61
C VAL A 279 13.31 -9.37 16.34
N LYS A 280 13.24 -9.45 17.66
CA LYS A 280 13.10 -8.30 18.55
C LYS A 280 13.94 -8.53 19.81
N SER A 281 14.63 -7.49 20.26
CA SER A 281 15.15 -7.41 21.63
C SER A 281 14.07 -6.79 22.51
N VAL A 282 13.75 -7.37 23.67
CA VAL A 282 12.74 -6.78 24.57
C VAL A 282 13.24 -5.47 25.17
N SER A 283 14.53 -5.40 25.51
CA SER A 283 15.14 -4.17 26.03
C SER A 283 15.71 -3.33 24.89
N GLU A 284 15.54 -2.02 24.99
CA GLU A 284 16.23 -1.07 24.12
C GLU A 284 17.73 -1.07 24.44
N ASN A 285 18.53 -1.40 23.44
CA ASN A 285 19.98 -1.33 23.54
C ASN A 285 20.57 -1.07 22.14
N PRO A 286 21.22 0.08 21.90
CA PRO A 286 21.76 0.44 20.59
C PRO A 286 22.91 -0.47 20.14
N ASP A 287 23.58 -1.17 21.07
CA ASP A 287 24.65 -2.12 20.78
C ASP A 287 24.15 -3.56 20.65
N ALA A 288 22.82 -3.78 20.69
CA ALA A 288 22.26 -5.12 20.61
C ALA A 288 22.51 -5.78 19.24
N LYS A 289 23.22 -6.91 19.26
CA LYS A 289 23.56 -7.68 18.07
C LYS A 289 23.39 -9.17 18.29
N LEU A 290 22.76 -9.82 17.32
CA LEU A 290 22.63 -11.27 17.26
C LEU A 290 23.46 -11.80 16.10
N THR A 291 24.29 -12.80 16.37
CA THR A 291 25.04 -13.53 15.35
C THR A 291 24.27 -14.78 14.97
N PHE A 292 23.96 -14.90 13.68
CA PHE A 292 23.35 -16.08 13.06
C PHE A 292 24.47 -16.94 12.49
N VAL A 293 24.53 -18.18 12.95
CA VAL A 293 25.60 -19.11 12.60
C VAL A 293 25.04 -20.28 11.79
N PHE A 294 25.72 -20.58 10.68
CA PHE A 294 25.33 -21.61 9.71
C PHE A 294 26.50 -22.57 9.43
N GLY A 295 26.17 -23.80 9.02
CA GLY A 295 27.16 -24.79 8.58
C GLY A 295 28.14 -25.21 9.68
N GLY A 296 27.69 -25.29 10.95
CA GLY A 296 28.54 -25.66 12.07
C GLY A 296 29.70 -24.69 12.28
N TRP A 297 29.40 -23.40 12.42
CA TRP A 297 30.37 -22.30 12.58
C TRP A 297 31.17 -21.89 11.33
N ALA A 298 30.92 -22.50 10.17
CA ALA A 298 31.55 -22.10 8.91
C ALA A 298 31.17 -20.65 8.50
N TYR A 299 29.95 -20.23 8.81
CA TYR A 299 29.46 -18.88 8.48
C TYR A 299 28.84 -18.22 9.70
N GLN A 300 29.19 -16.96 9.93
CA GLN A 300 28.76 -16.17 11.09
C GLN A 300 28.31 -14.80 10.59
N ILE A 301 27.01 -14.50 10.68
CA ILE A 301 26.40 -13.29 10.17
C ILE A 301 25.86 -12.48 11.35
N GLN A 302 26.56 -11.41 11.71
CA GLN A 302 26.12 -10.51 12.78
C GLN A 302 25.12 -9.47 12.25
N LYS A 303 24.02 -9.28 12.98
CA LYS A 303 23.00 -8.27 12.68
C LYS A 303 22.62 -7.50 13.92
N ALA A 304 22.42 -6.19 13.77
CA ALA A 304 21.84 -5.36 14.82
C ALA A 304 20.36 -5.73 15.02
N ILE A 305 19.89 -5.67 16.26
CA ILE A 305 18.51 -5.92 16.65
C ILE A 305 18.00 -4.74 17.48
N THR A 306 16.70 -4.50 17.48
CA THR A 306 16.09 -3.33 18.14
C THR A 306 14.94 -3.73 19.05
N SER A 307 14.37 -2.76 19.76
CA SER A 307 13.15 -2.92 20.55
C SER A 307 11.87 -3.06 19.72
N GLN A 308 11.98 -3.04 18.39
CA GLN A 308 10.89 -3.28 17.46
C GLN A 308 11.14 -4.58 16.69
N TRP A 309 10.06 -5.22 16.24
CA TRP A 309 10.18 -6.37 15.35
C TRP A 309 10.84 -5.94 14.04
N THR A 310 11.98 -6.53 13.73
CA THR A 310 12.73 -6.29 12.49
C THR A 310 12.88 -7.59 11.71
N VAL A 311 12.79 -7.49 10.38
CA VAL A 311 13.03 -8.64 9.49
C VAL A 311 14.51 -8.72 9.20
N ILE A 312 15.11 -9.87 9.49
CA ILE A 312 16.47 -10.21 9.08
C ILE A 312 16.37 -11.21 7.94
N GLU A 313 16.90 -10.82 6.78
CA GLU A 313 17.07 -11.71 5.63
C GLU A 313 18.57 -11.94 5.38
N ILE A 314 18.95 -13.21 5.27
CA ILE A 314 20.33 -13.66 5.04
C ILE A 314 20.35 -14.42 3.70
N PRO A 315 20.88 -13.81 2.63
CA PRO A 315 20.99 -14.47 1.34
C PRO A 315 21.87 -15.71 1.41
N PHE A 316 21.45 -16.79 0.77
CA PHE A 316 22.21 -18.04 0.73
C PHE A 316 23.56 -17.89 0.04
N SER A 317 23.69 -16.91 -0.86
CA SER A 317 24.97 -16.54 -1.46
C SER A 317 26.03 -16.08 -0.45
N THR A 318 25.64 -15.62 0.75
CA THR A 318 26.58 -15.22 1.81
C THR A 318 26.97 -16.38 2.74
N ILE A 319 26.32 -17.54 2.62
CA ILE A 319 26.53 -18.71 3.49
C ILE A 319 26.82 -19.99 2.69
N GLY A 320 27.46 -19.85 1.52
CA GLY A 320 27.95 -20.98 0.73
C GLY A 320 26.93 -21.63 -0.20
N ASN A 321 25.76 -21.02 -0.42
CA ASN A 321 24.65 -21.55 -1.22
C ASN A 321 24.25 -22.97 -0.79
N PRO A 322 23.82 -23.18 0.46
CA PRO A 322 23.43 -24.50 0.93
C PRO A 322 22.26 -25.06 0.11
N THR A 323 22.27 -26.37 -0.10
CA THR A 323 21.14 -27.13 -0.67
C THR A 323 20.35 -27.86 0.40
N SER A 324 20.90 -27.99 1.61
CA SER A 324 20.25 -28.58 2.78
C SER A 324 20.37 -27.67 3.99
N PHE A 325 19.35 -27.65 4.84
CA PHE A 325 19.31 -26.89 6.08
C PHE A 325 18.83 -27.78 7.24
N ASP A 326 19.66 -27.92 8.27
CA ASP A 326 19.41 -28.81 9.42
C ASP A 326 19.85 -28.22 10.77
N GLN A 327 20.52 -27.07 10.75
CA GLN A 327 20.99 -26.40 11.96
C GLN A 327 20.98 -24.89 11.80
N LEU A 328 20.61 -24.23 12.89
CA LEU A 328 20.80 -22.81 13.09
C LEU A 328 21.29 -22.57 14.52
N THR A 329 22.25 -21.68 14.68
CA THR A 329 22.73 -21.28 15.99
C THR A 329 22.66 -19.75 16.11
N PHE A 330 22.16 -19.28 17.24
CA PHE A 330 22.11 -17.86 17.58
C PHE A 330 23.11 -17.59 18.69
N GLN A 331 23.84 -16.48 18.58
CA GLN A 331 24.76 -16.05 19.62
C GLN A 331 24.62 -14.55 19.90
N GLU A 332 24.45 -14.21 21.18
CA GLU A 332 24.59 -12.86 21.70
C GLU A 332 26.01 -12.35 21.47
N SER A 333 26.17 -11.18 20.85
CA SER A 333 27.49 -10.71 20.41
C SER A 333 27.74 -9.21 20.63
N GLY A 334 26.89 -8.55 21.43
CA GLY A 334 27.09 -7.19 21.93
C GLY A 334 27.58 -7.15 23.40
N ASN A 335 27.75 -8.30 24.05
CA ASN A 335 28.19 -8.44 25.44
C ASN A 335 27.33 -7.65 26.44
N PHE A 336 26.02 -7.53 26.16
CA PHE A 336 25.12 -6.74 26.99
C PHE A 336 24.44 -7.56 28.10
N GLY A 337 24.34 -8.87 27.94
CA GLY A 337 23.83 -9.82 28.94
C GLY A 337 22.39 -9.60 29.43
N GLY A 338 21.72 -10.69 29.83
CA GLY A 338 20.40 -10.65 30.45
C GLY A 338 19.26 -10.18 29.54
N ASN A 339 19.49 -10.13 28.22
CA ASN A 339 18.52 -9.60 27.28
C ASN A 339 17.62 -10.71 26.76
N THR A 340 16.33 -10.41 26.72
CA THR A 340 15.32 -11.31 26.15
C THR A 340 15.23 -11.04 24.65
N ILE A 341 15.47 -12.07 23.85
CA ILE A 341 15.33 -12.07 22.39
C ILE A 341 14.06 -12.82 22.04
N LEU A 342 13.24 -12.21 21.19
CA LEU A 342 12.05 -12.82 20.61
C LEU A 342 12.31 -13.12 19.14
N LEU A 343 11.87 -14.30 18.69
CA LEU A 343 11.99 -14.75 17.30
C LEU A 343 10.63 -15.23 16.82
N ASP A 344 10.30 -14.91 15.58
CA ASP A 344 9.04 -15.31 14.94
C ASP A 344 9.19 -15.33 13.42
N GLU A 345 8.23 -15.91 12.68
CA GLU A 345 8.20 -15.99 11.22
C GLU A 345 9.56 -16.42 10.62
N MET A 346 10.09 -17.52 11.15
CA MET A 346 11.39 -18.03 10.73
C MET A 346 11.20 -18.98 9.56
N GLY A 347 11.95 -18.82 8.48
CA GLY A 347 11.82 -19.68 7.31
C GLY A 347 12.67 -19.26 6.14
N PHE A 348 12.17 -19.51 4.94
CA PHE A 348 12.91 -19.28 3.69
C PHE A 348 12.09 -18.51 2.66
N VAL A 349 12.80 -17.76 1.80
CA VAL A 349 12.24 -16.97 0.70
C VAL A 349 12.57 -17.65 -0.63
N LEU A 350 11.57 -17.83 -1.50
CA LEU A 350 11.76 -18.43 -2.82
C LEU A 350 12.71 -17.61 -3.70
N LYS A 351 13.41 -18.30 -4.60
CA LYS A 351 14.26 -17.68 -5.63
C LYS A 351 13.51 -16.64 -6.45
#